data_AF-A0A523WBM8-F1
#
_entry.id   AF-A0A523WBM8-F1
#
_cell.length_a   1.000
_cell.length_b   1.000
_cell.length_c   1.000
_cell.angle_alpha   90.00
_cell.angle_beta   90.00
_cell.angle_gamma   90.00
#
_symmetry.space_group_name_H-M   'P 1'
#
loop_
_entity.id
_entity.type
_entity.pdbx_description
1 polymer ?
#
loop_
_entity_poly.entity_id
_entity_poly.type
_entity_poly.pdbx_seq_one_letter_code
_entity_poly.pdbx_strand_id
1 'polypeptide(L)'
;MKVDRIRVVGLAAAVLTILVFSTLIIKYEFPVFKYADTDQPPKLVENETGIIGQEVSRFLWDYRVIDLIAQAFVLFAAAACCVALLRTEERKR
;
A
#
# COMPACT_ATOMS: atom_id res chain seq x y z
N MET A 1 35.60 2.57 6.13
CA MET A 1 34.35 3.14 5.57
C MET A 1 33.59 3.79 6.71
N LYS A 2 33.36 5.10 6.70
CA LYS A 2 32.53 5.75 7.73
C LYS A 2 31.07 5.39 7.45
N VAL A 3 30.46 4.66 8.37
CA VAL A 3 29.04 4.30 8.26
C VAL A 3 28.22 5.57 8.37
N ASP A 4 27.45 5.88 7.33
CA ASP A 4 26.57 7.04 7.29
C ASP A 4 25.36 6.79 8.20
N ARG A 5 25.14 7.70 9.16
CA ARG A 5 24.05 7.64 10.11
C ARG A 5 22.68 7.60 9.42
N ILE A 6 22.53 8.26 8.27
CA ILE A 6 21.30 8.25 7.47
C ILE A 6 21.04 6.84 6.92
N ARG A 7 22.08 6.16 6.42
CA ARG A 7 21.96 4.78 5.92
C ARG A 7 21.59 3.79 7.02
N VAL A 8 22.14 3.96 8.22
CA VAL A 8 21.81 3.11 9.37
C VAL A 8 20.35 3.31 9.80
N VAL A 9 19.90 4.56 9.88
CA VAL A 9 18.50 4.88 10.22
C VAL A 9 17.55 4.31 9.18
N GLY A 10 17.86 4.45 7.89
CA GLY A 10 17.06 3.89 6.81
C GLY A 10 16.97 2.37 6.86
N LEU A 11 18.10 1.69 7.07
CA LEU A 11 18.12 0.23 7.20
C LEU A 11 17.32 -0.24 8.42
N ALA A 12 17.49 0.42 9.57
CA ALA A 12 16.75 0.10 10.79
C ALA A 12 15.24 0.30 10.60
N ALA A 13 14.82 1.38 9.94
CA ALA A 13 13.42 1.63 9.62
C ALA A 13 12.82 0.58 8.67
N ALA A 14 13.58 0.15 7.66
CA ALA A 14 13.15 -0.90 6.74
C ALA A 14 12.96 -2.25 7.45
N VAL A 15 13.93 -2.66 8.27
CA VAL A 15 13.85 -3.89 9.07
C VAL A 15 12.66 -3.83 10.05
N LEU A 16 12.49 -2.71 10.74
CA LEU A 16 11.35 -2.51 11.65
C LEU A 16 10.01 -2.63 10.91
N THR A 17 9.91 -2.02 9.73
CA THR A 17 8.70 -2.09 8.89
C THR A 17 8.37 -3.52 8.51
N ILE A 18 9.35 -4.31 8.05
CA ILE A 18 9.17 -5.72 7.70
C ILE A 18 8.69 -6.52 8.90
N LEU A 19 9.29 -6.32 10.07
CA LEU A 19 8.89 -7.01 11.29
C LEU A 19 7.45 -6.66 11.69
N VAL A 20 7.10 -5.37 11.69
CA VAL A 20 5.73 -4.93 12.00
C VAL A 20 4.73 -5.59 11.05
N PHE A 21 4.91 -5.49 9.73
CA PHE A 21 3.99 -6.12 8.78
C PHE A 21 3.92 -7.65 8.96
N SER A 22 5.05 -8.31 9.19
CA SER A 22 5.07 -9.76 9.42
C SER A 22 4.26 -10.15 10.66
N THR A 23 4.41 -9.39 11.76
CA THR A 23 3.61 -9.62 12.98
C THR A 23 2.12 -9.36 12.76
N LEU A 24 1.76 -8.34 11.98
CA LEU A 24 0.37 -8.05 11.63
C LEU A 24 -0.24 -9.20 10.81
N ILE A 25 0.49 -9.71 9.81
CA ILE A 25 0.03 -10.81 8.95
C ILE A 25 -0.19 -12.10 9.77
N ILE A 26 0.70 -12.40 10.71
CA ILE A 26 0.58 -13.61 11.55
C ILE A 26 -0.55 -13.46 12.58
N LYS A 27 -0.71 -12.27 13.16
CA LYS A 27 -1.64 -12.04 14.28
C LYS A 27 -3.08 -11.78 13.82
N TYR A 28 -3.24 -11.12 12.69
CA TYR A 28 -4.55 -10.83 12.11
C TYR A 28 -4.77 -11.78 10.95
N GLU A 29 -5.58 -12.81 11.18
CA GLU A 29 -6.14 -13.58 10.08
C GLU A 29 -6.92 -12.62 9.18
N PHE A 30 -6.54 -12.52 7.91
CA PHE A 30 -7.34 -11.76 6.94
C PHE A 30 -8.62 -12.57 6.71
N PRO A 31 -9.79 -12.07 7.11
CA PRO A 31 -11.02 -12.81 6.92
C PRO A 31 -11.43 -12.73 5.45
N VAL A 32 -10.75 -13.51 4.59
CA VAL A 32 -10.94 -13.48 3.13
C VAL A 32 -12.42 -13.63 2.76
N PHE A 33 -13.18 -14.38 3.58
CA PHE A 33 -14.60 -14.68 3.35
C PHE A 33 -15.52 -14.47 4.55
N LYS A 34 -15.06 -13.93 5.69
CA LYS A 34 -15.96 -13.74 6.87
C LYS A 34 -17.09 -12.74 6.60
N TYR A 35 -16.86 -11.83 5.65
CA TYR A 35 -17.84 -10.85 5.19
C TYR A 35 -18.37 -11.16 3.78
N ALA A 36 -17.92 -12.28 3.19
CA ALA A 36 -18.61 -12.85 2.04
C ALA A 36 -19.81 -13.60 2.61
N ASP A 37 -20.90 -12.87 2.84
CA ASP A 37 -22.15 -13.45 3.28
C ASP A 37 -22.60 -14.48 2.23
N THR A 38 -22.74 -15.75 2.64
CA THR A 38 -23.17 -16.83 1.74
C THR A 38 -24.59 -16.59 1.19
N ASP A 39 -25.39 -15.79 1.90
CA ASP A 39 -26.78 -15.47 1.57
C ASP A 39 -26.92 -14.13 0.83
N GLN A 40 -25.85 -13.31 0.78
CA GLN A 40 -25.77 -12.17 -0.13
C GLN A 40 -24.87 -12.56 -1.30
N PRO A 41 -25.40 -12.72 -2.51
CA PRO A 41 -24.53 -12.93 -3.66
C PRO A 41 -23.51 -11.80 -3.67
N PRO A 42 -22.21 -12.10 -3.83
CA PRO A 42 -21.21 -11.06 -3.90
C PRO A 42 -21.73 -10.02 -4.90
N LYS A 43 -21.67 -8.72 -4.53
CA LYS A 43 -21.93 -7.63 -5.48
C LYS A 43 -20.79 -7.64 -6.49
N LEU A 44 -20.81 -8.65 -7.34
CA LEU A 44 -19.98 -8.78 -8.50
C LEU A 44 -20.53 -7.77 -9.48
N VAL A 45 -19.64 -6.93 -9.97
CA VAL A 45 -19.98 -6.09 -11.11
C VAL A 45 -20.19 -7.04 -12.28
N GLU A 46 -21.41 -7.10 -12.81
CA GLU A 46 -21.70 -7.89 -14.00
C GLU A 46 -20.74 -7.48 -15.12
N ASN A 47 -20.15 -8.46 -15.78
CA ASN A 47 -19.21 -8.26 -16.89
C ASN A 47 -19.96 -7.88 -18.18
N GLU A 48 -20.99 -7.05 -18.06
CA GLU A 48 -21.74 -6.48 -19.17
C GLU A 48 -21.01 -5.21 -19.58
N THR A 49 -20.51 -5.23 -20.82
CA THR A 49 -19.45 -4.37 -21.31
C THR A 49 -19.82 -2.89 -21.32
N GLY A 50 -19.04 -2.08 -20.61
CA GLY A 50 -18.97 -0.61 -20.76
C GLY A 50 -18.78 0.15 -19.45
N ILE A 51 -19.31 -0.39 -18.33
CA ILE A 51 -19.42 0.36 -17.06
C ILE A 51 -18.61 -0.23 -15.90
N ILE A 52 -17.86 -1.31 -16.12
CA ILE A 52 -17.12 -2.01 -15.06
C ILE A 52 -16.19 -1.07 -14.29
N GLY A 53 -15.48 -0.18 -15.00
CA GLY A 53 -14.60 0.80 -14.36
C GLY A 53 -15.34 1.76 -13.43
N GLN A 54 -16.54 2.20 -13.84
CA GLN A 54 -17.35 3.13 -13.06
C GLN A 54 -17.96 2.46 -11.82
N GLU A 55 -18.47 1.23 -11.96
CA GLU A 55 -19.00 0.46 -10.84
C GLU A 55 -17.92 0.06 -9.84
N VAL A 56 -16.74 -0.37 -10.31
CA VAL A 56 -15.59 -0.64 -9.45
C VAL A 56 -15.13 0.64 -8.75
N SER A 57 -15.06 1.77 -9.46
CA SER A 57 -14.69 3.05 -8.87
C SER A 57 -15.68 3.47 -7.78
N ARG A 58 -16.98 3.35 -8.04
CA ARG A 58 -18.03 3.64 -7.07
C ARG A 58 -17.94 2.76 -5.83
N PHE A 59 -17.80 1.44 -6.01
CA PHE A 59 -17.62 0.51 -4.91
C PHE A 59 -16.41 0.87 -4.04
N LEU A 60 -15.30 1.21 -4.68
CA LEU A 60 -14.07 1.59 -4.02
C LEU A 60 -14.21 2.88 -3.20
N TRP A 61 -14.88 3.91 -3.74
CA TRP A 61 -15.14 5.16 -3.02
C TRP A 61 -16.19 5.02 -1.92
N ASP A 62 -17.24 4.21 -2.13
CA ASP A 62 -18.35 4.07 -1.18
C ASP A 62 -17.99 3.14 0.00
N TYR A 63 -17.19 2.09 -0.24
CA TYR A 63 -16.93 1.04 0.76
C TYR A 63 -15.46 0.88 1.15
N ARG A 64 -14.50 1.36 0.34
CA ARG A 64 -13.05 1.16 0.56
C ARG A 64 -12.22 2.44 0.45
N VAL A 65 -12.79 3.58 0.81
CA VAL A 65 -12.14 4.90 0.69
C VAL A 65 -10.80 4.99 1.42
N ILE A 66 -10.68 4.39 2.61
CA ILE A 66 -9.45 4.41 3.41
C ILE A 66 -8.33 3.67 2.67
N ASP A 67 -8.65 2.56 2.02
CA ASP A 67 -7.68 1.77 1.26
C ASP A 67 -7.17 2.54 0.04
N LEU A 68 -8.05 3.30 -0.65
CA LEU A 68 -7.63 4.17 -1.75
C LEU A 68 -6.68 5.27 -1.30
N ILE A 69 -7.02 5.95 -0.21
CA ILE A 69 -6.20 7.04 0.33
C ILE A 69 -4.84 6.49 0.76
N ALA A 70 -4.83 5.36 1.48
CA ALA A 70 -3.60 4.69 1.88
C ALA A 70 -2.74 4.30 0.67
N GLN A 71 -3.35 3.75 -0.39
CA GLN A 71 -2.65 3.39 -1.62
C GLN A 71 -2.04 4.62 -2.31
N ALA A 72 -2.75 5.75 -2.35
CA ALA A 72 -2.24 7.00 -2.92
C ALA A 72 -1.01 7.51 -2.15
N PHE A 73 -1.02 7.45 -0.82
CA PHE A 73 0.14 7.81 0.01
C PHE A 73 1.34 6.88 -0.25
N VAL A 74 1.11 5.57 -0.39
CA VAL A 74 2.18 4.61 -0.70
C VAL A 74 2.80 4.91 -2.05
N LEU A 75 2.00 5.18 -3.09
CA LEU A 75 2.49 5.53 -4.42
C LEU A 75 3.30 6.84 -4.40
N PHE A 76 2.80 7.85 -3.68
CA PHE A 76 3.52 9.11 -3.51
C PHE A 76 4.86 8.92 -2.80
N ALA A 77 4.88 8.18 -1.69
CA ALA A 77 6.10 7.88 -0.95
C ALA A 77 7.10 7.12 -1.81
N ALA A 78 6.66 6.12 -2.58
CA ALA A 78 7.50 5.37 -3.51
C ALA A 78 8.13 6.30 -4.56
N ALA A 79 7.35 7.18 -5.17
CA ALA A 79 7.85 8.17 -6.13
C ALA A 79 8.89 9.11 -5.50
N ALA A 80 8.61 9.63 -4.29
CA ALA A 80 9.53 10.49 -3.55
C ALA A 80 10.85 9.77 -3.21
N CYS A 81 10.79 8.50 -2.81
CA CYS A 81 11.97 7.68 -2.56
C CYS A 81 12.79 7.45 -3.84
N CYS A 82 12.14 7.16 -4.98
CA CYS A 82 12.83 7.05 -6.27
C CYS A 82 13.55 8.34 -6.65
N VAL A 83 12.90 9.50 -6.48
CA VAL A 83 13.54 10.81 -6.70
C VAL A 83 14.71 11.03 -5.75
N ALA A 84 14.55 10.68 -4.46
CA ALA A 84 15.62 10.79 -3.48
C ALA A 84 16.84 9.90 -3.82
N LEU A 85 16.60 8.68 -4.34
CA LEU A 85 17.65 7.77 -4.80
C LEU A 85 18.42 8.32 -6.01
N LEU A 86 17.73 9.01 -6.91
CA LEU A 86 18.34 9.60 -8.12
C LEU A 86 18.95 10.99 -7.88
N ARG A 87 18.79 11.56 -6.69
CA ARG A 87 19.34 12.88 -6.38
C ARG A 87 20.87 12.83 -6.30
N THR A 88 21.53 13.51 -7.23
CA THR A 88 22.98 13.73 -7.18
C THR A 88 23.37 14.39 -5.86
N GLU A 89 24.26 13.76 -5.09
CA GLU A 89 24.91 14.41 -3.96
C GLU A 89 25.86 15.48 -4.50
N GLU A 90 25.52 16.76 -4.32
CA GLU A 90 26.52 17.82 -4.45
C GLU A 90 27.59 17.58 -3.41
N ARG A 91 28.69 16.96 -3.83
CA ARG A 91 29.92 16.85 -3.04
C ARG A 91 30.42 18.28 -2.83
N LYS A 92 30.04 18.90 -1.70
CA LYS A 92 30.65 20.15 -1.23
C LYS A 92 32.16 19.95 -1.27
N ARG A 93 32.79 20.69 -2.18
CA ARG A 93 34.23 20.74 -2.39
C ARG A 93 34.91 21.43 -1.23
#